data_AF-A0AA38F5U5-F1
#
_entry.id   AF-A0AA38F5U5-F1
#
_cell.length_a   1.000
_cell.length_b   1.000
_cell.length_c   1.000
_cell.angle_alpha   90.00
_cell.angle_beta   90.00
_cell.angle_gamma   90.00
#
_symmetry.space_group_name_H-M   'P 1'
#
loop_
_entity.id
_entity.type
_entity.pdbx_description
1 polymer ?
#
loop_
_entity_poly.entity_id
_entity_poly.type
_entity_poly.pdbx_seq_one_letter_code
_entity_poly.pdbx_strand_id
1 'polypeptide(L)'
;VILLLCFAFVWVEAEYVQYKDPSQPLIAWAEDFLRRMTLEEKIGQMTQIERTVASADVMKQYYSGGVLSGGGSVPTPKASPADWVNMVNEFQKGAMSTRLQIPMIYGIDGVHGHNNVYGATIFPHNVGLGATRDPDLVKRIGAATALEIRATDIPYTFAPCIAVCRDPRWGRCYESYSEEPTIVKAMTEIIFGLQGAPPVNATKGIPYVAGQRNVAACAKHFVGDGGTTKGINENNTVINYKDWQGIDRITSPPDSNYYLSVMDGVGAGIDMVMVPFNYTDFINDLTYQVKGGFISKNRINDAMRRILRVKFSMGLFEHPMADLSLADLVGSKELRDLAREAVRKSL
;
A
#
# COMPACT_ATOMS: atom_id res chain seq x y z
N VAL A 1 -8.47 -37.26 -61.35
CA VAL A 1 -8.93 -36.52 -60.16
C VAL A 1 -7.71 -36.26 -59.29
N ILE A 2 -7.13 -35.05 -59.37
CA ILE A 2 -6.01 -34.62 -58.52
C ILE A 2 -6.64 -33.85 -57.37
N LEU A 3 -6.54 -34.38 -56.15
CA LEU A 3 -7.01 -33.73 -54.93
C LEU A 3 -6.03 -32.61 -54.57
N LEU A 4 -6.44 -31.35 -54.70
CA LEU A 4 -5.75 -30.21 -54.11
C LEU A 4 -6.17 -30.10 -52.64
N LEU A 5 -5.23 -30.41 -51.74
CA LEU A 5 -5.35 -30.11 -50.31
C LEU A 5 -5.00 -28.63 -50.10
N CYS A 6 -6.02 -27.78 -49.96
CA CYS A 6 -5.85 -26.41 -49.48
C CYS A 6 -5.56 -26.44 -47.97
N PHE A 7 -4.30 -26.22 -47.59
CA PHE A 7 -3.95 -25.87 -46.22
C PHE A 7 -4.29 -24.39 -45.99
N ALA A 8 -5.36 -24.14 -45.24
CA ALA A 8 -5.63 -22.81 -44.69
C ALA A 8 -4.63 -22.54 -43.57
N PHE A 9 -3.60 -21.75 -43.86
CA PHE A 9 -2.74 -21.18 -42.83
C PHE A 9 -3.52 -20.09 -42.08
N VAL A 10 -3.97 -20.40 -40.87
CA VAL A 10 -4.45 -19.38 -39.93
C VAL A 10 -3.22 -18.67 -39.37
N TRP A 11 -2.95 -17.47 -39.87
CA TRP A 11 -1.98 -16.56 -39.28
C TRP A 11 -2.59 -16.02 -37.99
N VAL A 12 -2.16 -16.55 -36.84
CA VAL A 12 -2.34 -15.87 -35.56
C VAL A 12 -1.22 -14.85 -35.47
N GLU A 13 -1.49 -13.60 -35.83
CA GLU A 13 -0.61 -12.50 -35.43
C GLU A 13 -0.58 -12.49 -33.90
N ALA A 14 0.59 -12.73 -33.32
CA ALA A 14 0.79 -12.50 -31.90
C ALA A 14 0.58 -11.00 -31.66
N GLU A 15 -0.57 -10.65 -31.10
CA GLU A 15 -0.93 -9.26 -30.80
C GLU A 15 0.19 -8.67 -29.93
N TYR A 16 0.87 -7.63 -30.43
CA TYR A 16 1.89 -6.95 -29.64
C TYR A 16 1.26 -6.39 -28.38
N VAL A 17 1.64 -6.95 -27.24
CA VAL A 17 1.14 -6.55 -25.93
C VAL A 17 2.07 -5.48 -25.37
N GLN A 18 1.71 -4.21 -25.56
CA GLN A 18 2.55 -3.07 -25.16
C GLN A 18 2.88 -3.08 -23.67
N TYR A 19 1.94 -3.51 -22.83
CA TYR A 19 2.19 -3.73 -21.40
C TYR A 19 3.07 -4.97 -21.09
N LYS A 20 3.73 -5.60 -22.06
CA LYS A 20 4.72 -6.65 -21.76
C LYS A 20 6.13 -6.24 -22.21
N ASP A 21 6.28 -5.02 -22.74
CA ASP A 21 7.54 -4.49 -23.24
C ASP A 21 8.16 -3.47 -22.27
N PRO A 22 9.17 -3.86 -21.46
CA PRO A 22 9.75 -3.03 -20.40
C PRO A 22 10.43 -1.76 -20.91
N SER A 23 10.58 -1.60 -22.23
CA SER A 23 11.11 -0.37 -22.84
C SER A 23 10.08 0.76 -22.99
N GLN A 24 8.78 0.48 -22.86
CA GLN A 24 7.74 1.51 -23.05
C GLN A 24 7.61 2.43 -21.82
N PRO A 25 7.23 3.72 -22.00
CA PRO A 25 7.01 4.62 -20.89
C PRO A 25 5.86 4.15 -20.00
N LEU A 26 6.00 4.31 -18.69
CA LEU A 26 5.01 3.87 -17.69
C LEU A 26 3.58 4.37 -17.95
N ILE A 27 3.42 5.56 -18.54
CA ILE A 27 2.10 6.09 -18.92
C ILE A 27 1.47 5.26 -20.06
N ALA A 28 2.24 4.87 -21.07
CA ALA A 28 1.74 4.10 -22.20
C ALA A 28 1.27 2.71 -21.76
N TRP A 29 2.01 2.09 -20.84
CA TRP A 29 1.62 0.85 -20.18
C TRP A 29 0.29 0.94 -19.44
N ALA A 30 0.14 1.97 -18.60
CA ALA A 30 -1.08 2.15 -17.81
C ALA A 30 -2.31 2.35 -18.70
N GLU A 31 -2.19 3.14 -19.79
CA GLU A 31 -3.29 3.29 -20.75
C GLU A 31 -3.60 1.99 -21.49
N ASP A 32 -2.60 1.17 -21.85
CA ASP A 32 -2.85 -0.11 -22.50
C ASP A 32 -3.60 -1.08 -21.58
N PHE A 33 -3.20 -1.19 -20.32
CA PHE A 33 -3.94 -1.93 -19.30
C PHE A 33 -5.38 -1.43 -19.18
N LEU A 34 -5.57 -0.11 -19.01
CA LEU A 34 -6.89 0.49 -18.84
C LEU A 34 -7.86 0.23 -19.99
N ARG A 35 -7.36 0.15 -21.22
CA ARG A 35 -8.16 -0.20 -22.41
C ARG A 35 -8.55 -1.67 -22.43
N ARG A 36 -7.68 -2.55 -21.93
CA ARG A 36 -7.89 -4.01 -21.90
C ARG A 36 -8.73 -4.46 -20.71
N MET A 37 -8.80 -3.68 -19.63
CA MET A 37 -9.51 -4.04 -18.41
C MET A 37 -11.04 -3.90 -18.51
N THR A 38 -11.76 -4.90 -18.01
CA THR A 38 -13.21 -4.81 -17.75
C THR A 38 -13.50 -3.89 -16.55
N LEU A 39 -14.78 -3.57 -16.31
CA LEU A 39 -15.15 -2.79 -15.13
C LEU A 39 -14.86 -3.58 -13.84
N GLU A 40 -15.15 -4.89 -13.86
CA GLU A 40 -14.93 -5.80 -12.75
C GLU A 40 -13.44 -5.91 -12.40
N GLU A 41 -12.56 -6.02 -13.40
CA GLU A 41 -11.11 -6.00 -13.18
C GLU A 41 -10.63 -4.66 -12.59
N LYS A 42 -11.22 -3.53 -13.01
CA LYS A 42 -10.87 -2.20 -12.45
C LYS A 42 -11.32 -2.06 -11.00
N ILE A 43 -12.55 -2.46 -10.70
CA ILE A 43 -13.09 -2.42 -9.34
C ILE A 43 -12.30 -3.36 -8.43
N GLY A 44 -11.99 -4.57 -8.88
CA GLY A 44 -11.15 -5.51 -8.14
C GLY A 44 -9.80 -4.92 -7.76
N GLN A 45 -9.14 -4.21 -8.68
CA GLN A 45 -7.88 -3.53 -8.39
C GLN A 45 -7.98 -2.38 -7.37
N MET A 46 -9.17 -1.80 -7.20
CA MET A 46 -9.46 -0.81 -6.15
C MET A 46 -9.79 -1.46 -4.80
N THR A 47 -9.92 -2.78 -4.73
CA THR A 47 -10.25 -3.53 -3.51
C THR A 47 -9.00 -4.09 -2.84
N GLN A 48 -8.77 -3.72 -1.58
CA GLN A 48 -7.75 -4.33 -0.71
C GLN A 48 -8.44 -5.12 0.41
N ILE A 49 -8.12 -6.40 0.53
CA ILE A 49 -8.77 -7.34 1.47
C ILE A 49 -7.83 -7.80 2.57
N GLU A 50 -8.39 -8.30 3.68
CA GLU A 50 -7.60 -8.86 4.78
C GLU A 50 -7.17 -10.30 4.46
N ARG A 51 -5.95 -10.69 4.85
CA ARG A 51 -5.39 -12.02 4.56
C ARG A 51 -6.24 -13.19 5.03
N THR A 52 -7.09 -13.02 6.03
CA THR A 52 -7.96 -14.07 6.62
C THR A 52 -9.09 -14.47 5.71
N VAL A 53 -9.48 -13.58 4.80
CA VAL A 53 -10.49 -13.83 3.77
C VAL A 53 -9.88 -13.99 2.37
N ALA A 54 -8.55 -13.90 2.25
CA ALA A 54 -7.83 -14.10 1.01
C ALA A 54 -7.47 -15.58 0.77
N SER A 55 -7.44 -15.95 -0.49
CA SER A 55 -6.90 -17.21 -1.03
C SER A 55 -6.59 -17.01 -2.51
N ALA A 56 -5.82 -17.90 -3.15
CA ALA A 56 -5.58 -17.83 -4.59
C ALA A 56 -6.88 -17.76 -5.40
N ASP A 57 -7.92 -18.49 -4.99
CA ASP A 57 -9.23 -18.49 -5.64
C ASP A 57 -9.95 -17.15 -5.49
N VAL A 58 -9.96 -16.56 -4.28
CA VAL A 58 -10.56 -15.23 -4.04
C VAL A 58 -9.84 -14.16 -4.86
N MET A 59 -8.50 -14.19 -4.86
CA MET A 59 -7.69 -13.25 -5.64
C MET A 59 -7.99 -13.35 -7.14
N LYS A 60 -8.15 -14.57 -7.65
CA LYS A 60 -8.49 -14.82 -9.06
C LYS A 60 -9.92 -14.40 -9.40
N GLN A 61 -10.88 -14.75 -8.55
CA GLN A 61 -12.30 -14.53 -8.78
C GLN A 61 -12.66 -13.04 -8.77
N TYR A 62 -12.10 -12.27 -7.84
CA TYR A 62 -12.44 -10.86 -7.62
C TYR A 62 -11.41 -9.88 -8.19
N TYR A 63 -10.33 -10.38 -8.81
CA TYR A 63 -9.25 -9.55 -9.38
C TYR A 63 -8.64 -8.59 -8.35
N SER A 64 -8.64 -8.98 -7.07
CA SER A 64 -8.30 -8.12 -5.93
C SER A 64 -6.93 -7.46 -6.11
N GLY A 65 -6.89 -6.14 -5.92
CA GLY A 65 -5.71 -5.31 -6.17
C GLY A 65 -4.65 -5.41 -5.09
N GLY A 66 -5.06 -5.74 -3.86
CA GLY A 66 -4.13 -5.90 -2.75
C GLY A 66 -4.68 -6.76 -1.63
N VAL A 67 -3.75 -7.18 -0.77
CA VAL A 67 -4.03 -7.88 0.48
C VAL A 67 -3.34 -7.11 1.60
N LEU A 68 -3.84 -7.21 2.83
CA LEU A 68 -3.18 -6.65 3.99
C LEU A 68 -3.17 -7.59 5.19
N SER A 69 -2.20 -7.38 6.07
CA SER A 69 -2.22 -7.86 7.45
C SER A 69 -2.49 -6.70 8.39
N GLY A 70 -3.61 -6.75 9.11
CA GLY A 70 -3.87 -5.84 10.23
C GLY A 70 -2.97 -6.14 11.43
N GLY A 71 -3.05 -5.32 12.47
CA GLY A 71 -2.29 -5.55 13.72
C GLY A 71 -2.57 -6.94 14.30
N GLY A 72 -1.53 -7.75 14.45
CA GLY A 72 -1.61 -9.14 14.94
C GLY A 72 -2.10 -10.18 13.91
N SER A 73 -2.46 -9.78 12.69
CA SER A 73 -2.86 -10.71 11.63
C SER A 73 -1.65 -11.36 10.99
N VAL A 74 -1.28 -12.53 11.51
CA VAL A 74 -0.11 -13.31 11.11
C VAL A 74 -0.53 -14.66 10.52
N PRO A 75 0.34 -15.33 9.72
CA PRO A 75 0.03 -16.65 9.17
C PRO A 75 -0.21 -17.69 10.26
N THR A 76 0.70 -17.75 11.24
CA THR A 76 0.67 -18.66 12.40
C THR A 76 1.39 -17.99 13.59
N PRO A 77 1.14 -18.41 14.84
CA PRO A 77 1.91 -17.95 15.98
C PRO A 77 3.41 -18.20 15.79
N LYS A 78 4.21 -17.13 15.90
CA LYS A 78 5.67 -17.18 15.67
C LYS A 78 6.09 -17.66 14.28
N ALA A 79 5.27 -17.37 13.26
CA ALA A 79 5.57 -17.63 11.85
C ALA A 79 7.00 -17.19 11.48
N SER A 80 7.72 -18.08 10.80
CA SER A 80 9.02 -17.81 10.21
C SER A 80 8.89 -16.92 8.97
N PRO A 81 9.97 -16.28 8.49
CA PRO A 81 9.95 -15.56 7.22
C PRO A 81 9.45 -16.43 6.05
N ALA A 82 9.77 -17.73 6.05
CA ALA A 82 9.29 -18.68 5.06
C ALA A 82 7.78 -18.89 5.08
N ASP A 83 7.15 -18.91 6.26
CA ASP A 83 5.69 -19.03 6.38
C ASP A 83 4.99 -17.82 5.77
N TRP A 84 5.53 -16.62 6.01
CA TRP A 84 5.03 -15.39 5.39
C TRP A 84 5.20 -15.41 3.87
N VAL A 85 6.41 -15.71 3.39
CA VAL A 85 6.73 -15.80 1.95
C VAL A 85 5.83 -16.81 1.24
N ASN A 86 5.59 -17.98 1.85
CA ASN A 86 4.69 -18.98 1.29
C ASN A 86 3.24 -18.49 1.20
N MET A 87 2.75 -17.80 2.23
CA MET A 87 1.40 -17.20 2.23
C MET A 87 1.27 -16.11 1.15
N VAL A 88 2.22 -15.16 1.09
CA VAL A 88 2.21 -14.07 0.09
C VAL A 88 2.24 -14.65 -1.33
N ASN A 89 3.08 -15.65 -1.58
CA ASN A 89 3.18 -16.34 -2.85
C ASN A 89 1.90 -17.10 -3.24
N GLU A 90 1.13 -17.62 -2.27
CA GLU A 90 -0.15 -18.28 -2.54
C GLU A 90 -1.17 -17.27 -3.10
N PHE A 91 -1.35 -16.14 -2.43
CA PHE A 91 -2.24 -15.07 -2.90
C PHE A 91 -1.79 -14.52 -4.25
N GLN A 92 -0.48 -14.31 -4.41
CA GLN A 92 0.08 -13.78 -5.65
C GLN A 92 -0.14 -14.74 -6.84
N LYS A 93 -0.03 -16.07 -6.65
CA LYS A 93 -0.36 -17.06 -7.70
C LYS A 93 -1.80 -16.90 -8.18
N GLY A 94 -2.74 -16.63 -7.27
CA GLY A 94 -4.12 -16.32 -7.61
C GLY A 94 -4.22 -15.12 -8.55
N ALA A 95 -3.65 -13.99 -8.15
CA ALA A 95 -3.63 -12.76 -8.95
C ALA A 95 -2.96 -12.95 -10.33
N MET A 96 -1.83 -13.66 -10.37
CA MET A 96 -1.07 -13.94 -11.59
C MET A 96 -1.73 -14.97 -12.51
N SER A 97 -2.75 -15.69 -12.04
CA SER A 97 -3.54 -16.62 -12.86
C SER A 97 -4.75 -15.96 -13.55
N THR A 98 -4.98 -14.66 -13.30
CA THR A 98 -6.03 -13.89 -13.97
C THR A 98 -5.67 -13.59 -15.42
N ARG A 99 -6.67 -13.21 -16.24
CA ARG A 99 -6.51 -12.95 -17.67
C ARG A 99 -5.43 -11.92 -18.01
N LEU A 100 -5.32 -10.85 -17.21
CA LEU A 100 -4.36 -9.77 -17.39
C LEU A 100 -3.11 -9.88 -16.49
N GLN A 101 -3.08 -10.85 -15.58
CA GLN A 101 -1.94 -11.15 -14.71
C GLN A 101 -1.41 -9.90 -13.97
N ILE A 102 -2.31 -9.07 -13.44
CA ILE A 102 -1.94 -7.89 -12.67
C ILE A 102 -1.55 -8.35 -11.25
N PRO A 103 -0.31 -8.12 -10.78
CA PRO A 103 0.13 -8.58 -9.47
C PRO A 103 -0.61 -7.82 -8.36
N MET A 104 -0.92 -8.50 -7.26
CA MET A 104 -1.43 -7.86 -6.05
C MET A 104 -0.30 -7.20 -5.27
N ILE A 105 -0.63 -6.12 -4.54
CA ILE A 105 0.28 -5.48 -3.59
C ILE A 105 -0.11 -5.88 -2.16
N TYR A 106 0.83 -6.45 -1.40
CA TYR A 106 0.61 -6.81 0.00
C TYR A 106 1.04 -5.67 0.92
N GLY A 107 0.16 -5.22 1.82
CA GLY A 107 0.40 -4.15 2.78
C GLY A 107 0.50 -4.65 4.23
N ILE A 108 1.34 -4.00 5.04
CA ILE A 108 1.38 -4.24 6.49
C ILE A 108 1.75 -2.98 7.27
N ASP A 109 1.32 -2.88 8.53
CA ASP A 109 1.78 -1.85 9.45
C ASP A 109 3.22 -2.11 9.92
N GLY A 110 4.21 -1.59 9.18
CA GLY A 110 5.62 -1.57 9.58
C GLY A 110 6.03 -0.26 10.26
N VAL A 111 5.34 0.11 11.35
CA VAL A 111 5.37 1.48 11.92
C VAL A 111 6.50 1.77 12.90
N HIS A 112 7.20 0.74 13.38
CA HIS A 112 8.39 0.87 14.24
C HIS A 112 9.31 -0.34 14.08
N GLY A 113 9.61 -0.66 12.82
CA GLY A 113 10.12 -1.96 12.38
C GLY A 113 9.00 -2.87 11.87
N HIS A 114 9.34 -4.10 11.49
CA HIS A 114 8.38 -5.10 10.98
C HIS A 114 7.61 -5.79 12.12
N ASN A 115 6.88 -4.97 12.88
CA ASN A 115 6.45 -5.23 14.24
C ASN A 115 5.42 -6.38 14.41
N ASN A 116 4.74 -6.80 13.34
CA ASN A 116 3.89 -7.99 13.38
C ASN A 116 4.68 -9.31 13.29
N VAL A 117 5.94 -9.28 12.85
CA VAL A 117 6.73 -10.49 12.58
C VAL A 117 7.53 -10.89 13.80
N TYR A 118 7.42 -12.17 14.16
CA TYR A 118 8.16 -12.72 15.28
C TYR A 118 9.67 -12.67 15.01
N GLY A 119 10.41 -12.16 15.99
CA GLY A 119 11.86 -12.02 15.90
C GLY A 119 12.33 -10.74 15.20
N ALA A 120 11.45 -9.97 14.56
CA ALA A 120 11.79 -8.69 13.93
C ALA A 120 12.42 -7.70 14.92
N THR A 121 13.20 -6.75 14.39
CA THR A 121 13.73 -5.63 15.16
C THR A 121 12.63 -4.64 15.45
N ILE A 122 12.48 -4.27 16.72
CA ILE A 122 11.53 -3.25 17.18
C ILE A 122 12.29 -1.97 17.53
N PHE A 123 11.96 -0.89 16.82
CA PHE A 123 12.51 0.44 17.06
C PHE A 123 11.67 1.22 18.08
N PRO A 124 12.23 2.29 18.69
CA PRO A 124 11.41 3.23 19.45
C PRO A 124 10.25 3.76 18.60
N HIS A 125 9.09 3.94 19.22
CA HIS A 125 7.97 4.61 18.55
C HIS A 125 8.30 6.07 18.21
N ASN A 126 7.54 6.62 17.28
CA ASN A 126 7.80 7.91 16.64
C ASN A 126 8.03 9.06 17.63
N VAL A 127 7.31 9.12 18.76
CA VAL A 127 7.55 10.16 19.78
C VAL A 127 8.99 10.15 20.31
N GLY A 128 9.56 8.96 20.53
CA GLY A 128 10.95 8.79 20.94
C GLY A 128 11.93 9.11 19.81
N LEU A 129 11.60 8.73 18.57
CA LEU A 129 12.39 9.11 17.39
C LEU A 129 12.39 10.63 17.17
N GLY A 130 11.27 11.29 17.44
CA GLY A 130 11.15 12.74 17.46
C GLY A 130 12.13 13.37 18.45
N ALA A 131 12.21 12.84 19.68
CA ALA A 131 13.12 13.30 20.73
C ALA A 131 14.59 13.34 20.29
N THR A 132 15.01 12.45 19.40
CA THR A 132 16.39 12.39 18.88
C THR A 132 16.80 13.63 18.08
N ARG A 133 15.84 14.33 17.44
CA ARG A 133 16.09 15.40 16.45
C ARG A 133 17.08 14.99 15.35
N ASP A 134 17.12 13.70 15.01
CA ASP A 134 18.07 13.12 14.06
C ASP A 134 17.34 12.49 12.84
N PRO A 135 17.05 13.27 11.79
CA PRO A 135 16.42 12.77 10.57
C PRO A 135 17.23 11.70 9.84
N ASP A 136 18.56 11.73 9.94
CA ASP A 136 19.43 10.72 9.32
C ASP A 136 19.27 9.37 10.01
N LEU A 137 19.22 9.34 11.35
CA LEU A 137 18.87 8.14 12.10
C LEU A 137 17.51 7.59 11.64
N VAL A 138 16.50 8.45 11.52
CA VAL A 138 15.15 8.05 11.11
C VAL A 138 15.11 7.51 9.67
N LYS A 139 15.93 8.05 8.76
CA LYS A 139 16.17 7.50 7.43
C LYS A 139 16.79 6.10 7.47
N ARG A 140 17.84 5.91 8.29
CA ARG A 140 18.50 4.61 8.48
C ARG A 140 17.53 3.58 9.06
N ILE A 141 16.66 3.98 9.99
CA ILE A 141 15.57 3.14 10.52
C ILE A 141 14.58 2.75 9.41
N GLY A 142 14.21 3.68 8.53
CA GLY A 142 13.38 3.39 7.35
C GLY A 142 14.02 2.34 6.45
N ALA A 143 15.31 2.48 6.14
CA ALA A 143 16.04 1.51 5.32
C ALA A 143 16.13 0.12 5.98
N ALA A 144 16.41 0.06 7.28
CA ALA A 144 16.39 -1.17 8.08
C ALA A 144 15.00 -1.84 8.06
N THR A 145 13.96 -1.04 8.25
CA THR A 145 12.57 -1.51 8.26
C THR A 145 12.17 -2.06 6.88
N ALA A 146 12.54 -1.40 5.78
CA ALA A 146 12.26 -1.90 4.44
C ALA A 146 12.89 -3.28 4.19
N LEU A 147 14.12 -3.50 4.65
CA LEU A 147 14.80 -4.79 4.52
C LEU A 147 14.08 -5.90 5.29
N GLU A 148 13.69 -5.66 6.54
CA GLU A 148 12.95 -6.68 7.31
C GLU A 148 11.55 -6.94 6.74
N ILE A 149 10.85 -5.91 6.24
CA ILE A 149 9.54 -6.11 5.60
C ILE A 149 9.68 -6.93 4.31
N ARG A 150 10.73 -6.66 3.51
CA ARG A 150 11.04 -7.44 2.32
C ARG A 150 11.55 -8.85 2.63
N ALA A 151 12.08 -9.10 3.82
CA ALA A 151 12.43 -10.45 4.27
C ALA A 151 11.22 -11.38 4.42
N THR A 152 10.00 -10.82 4.49
CA THR A 152 8.74 -11.58 4.40
C THR A 152 7.99 -11.33 3.08
N ASP A 153 8.69 -10.79 2.08
CA ASP A 153 8.21 -10.39 0.75
C ASP A 153 6.99 -9.45 0.74
N ILE A 154 6.86 -8.61 1.75
CA ILE A 154 5.80 -7.60 1.75
C ILE A 154 6.31 -6.35 1.02
N PRO A 155 5.68 -5.90 -0.08
CA PRO A 155 6.18 -4.78 -0.88
C PRO A 155 5.73 -3.40 -0.37
N TYR A 156 4.75 -3.33 0.54
CA TYR A 156 4.12 -2.07 0.96
C TYR A 156 3.99 -1.99 2.48
N THR A 157 4.42 -0.86 3.05
CA THR A 157 4.23 -0.56 4.47
C THR A 157 3.31 0.63 4.68
N PHE A 158 2.44 0.53 5.68
CA PHE A 158 1.58 1.62 6.14
C PHE A 158 2.35 2.56 7.08
N ALA A 159 3.47 3.11 6.64
CA ALA A 159 4.30 4.04 7.39
C ALA A 159 4.93 5.09 6.45
N PRO A 160 5.18 6.33 6.93
CA PRO A 160 5.05 6.79 8.32
C PRO A 160 3.70 7.39 8.70
N CYS A 161 3.37 7.30 10.00
CA CYS A 161 2.42 8.22 10.64
C CYS A 161 3.09 9.60 10.78
N ILE A 162 2.53 10.61 10.11
CA ILE A 162 2.99 12.01 10.12
C ILE A 162 1.96 12.93 10.78
N ALA A 163 1.17 12.36 11.70
CA ALA A 163 0.32 13.15 12.58
C ALA A 163 1.15 14.19 13.32
N VAL A 164 0.56 15.35 13.56
CA VAL A 164 1.06 16.34 14.51
C VAL A 164 0.14 16.28 15.73
N CYS A 165 0.49 15.48 16.73
CA CYS A 165 -0.34 15.30 17.92
C CYS A 165 -0.41 16.61 18.72
N ARG A 166 -1.62 17.18 18.88
CA ARG A 166 -1.86 18.44 19.62
C ARG A 166 -2.46 18.23 21.00
N ASP A 167 -2.83 17.00 21.32
CA ASP A 167 -3.42 16.62 22.60
C ASP A 167 -2.93 15.22 23.02
N PRO A 168 -2.06 15.10 24.04
CA PRO A 168 -1.45 13.83 24.42
C PRO A 168 -2.43 12.84 25.04
N ARG A 169 -3.69 13.22 25.28
CA ARG A 169 -4.77 12.28 25.62
C ARG A 169 -5.11 11.35 24.47
N TRP A 170 -4.72 11.70 23.24
CA TRP A 170 -4.91 10.85 22.07
C TRP A 170 -4.11 9.56 22.18
N GLY A 171 -4.82 8.43 22.12
CA GLY A 171 -4.23 7.10 22.28
C GLY A 171 -3.17 6.73 21.24
N ARG A 172 -3.04 7.50 20.15
CA ARG A 172 -2.02 7.33 19.11
C ARG A 172 -0.94 8.41 19.14
N CYS A 173 -0.87 9.22 20.20
CA CYS A 173 0.11 10.30 20.28
C CYS A 173 1.57 9.80 20.21
N TYR A 174 1.83 8.55 20.63
CA TYR A 174 3.16 7.92 20.49
C TYR A 174 3.55 7.64 19.02
N GLU A 175 2.58 7.57 18.10
CA GLU A 175 2.81 7.44 16.66
C GLU A 175 3.12 8.79 15.99
N SER A 176 2.94 9.90 16.69
CA SER A 176 3.35 11.24 16.24
C SER A 176 4.81 11.49 16.64
N TYR A 177 5.62 12.04 15.72
CA TYR A 177 7.00 12.41 16.06
C TYR A 177 7.06 13.59 17.03
N SER A 178 6.14 14.54 16.91
CA SER A 178 6.13 15.74 17.76
C SER A 178 4.78 16.45 17.68
N GLU A 179 4.51 17.32 18.65
CA GLU A 179 3.49 18.36 18.50
C GLU A 179 3.93 19.49 17.56
N GLU A 180 5.23 19.60 17.25
CA GLU A 180 5.78 20.62 16.37
C GLU A 180 5.86 20.14 14.91
N PRO A 181 5.15 20.79 13.96
CA PRO A 181 5.14 20.38 12.55
C PRO A 181 6.51 20.38 11.88
N THR A 182 7.43 21.24 12.33
CA THR A 182 8.79 21.32 11.78
C THR A 182 9.60 20.07 12.06
N ILE A 183 9.42 19.46 13.24
CA ILE A 183 10.06 18.19 13.59
C ILE A 183 9.43 17.05 12.79
N VAL A 184 8.09 16.97 12.72
CA VAL A 184 7.40 15.96 11.90
C VAL A 184 7.84 16.02 10.44
N LYS A 185 7.95 17.23 9.87
CA LYS A 185 8.48 17.45 8.52
C LYS A 185 9.90 16.93 8.37
N ALA A 186 10.79 17.20 9.32
CA ALA A 186 12.17 16.70 9.27
C ALA A 186 12.23 15.17 9.30
N MET A 187 11.35 14.51 10.07
CA MET A 187 11.30 13.05 10.18
C MET A 187 10.70 12.34 8.95
N THR A 188 10.19 13.09 7.96
CA THR A 188 9.77 12.51 6.67
C THR A 188 10.91 11.85 5.90
N GLU A 189 12.17 12.04 6.31
CA GLU A 189 13.32 11.29 5.80
C GLU A 189 13.15 9.76 5.88
N ILE A 190 12.31 9.25 6.80
CA ILE A 190 11.97 7.81 6.84
C ILE A 190 11.40 7.31 5.51
N ILE A 191 10.69 8.16 4.75
CA ILE A 191 10.13 7.81 3.45
C ILE A 191 11.24 7.44 2.48
N PHE A 192 12.34 8.22 2.45
CA PHE A 192 13.49 7.93 1.60
C PHE A 192 14.30 6.72 2.08
N GLY A 193 14.25 6.40 3.39
CA GLY A 193 14.75 5.13 3.89
C GLY A 193 13.94 3.94 3.37
N LEU A 194 12.62 4.03 3.48
CA LEU A 194 11.69 2.97 3.07
C LEU A 194 11.72 2.73 1.55
N GLN A 195 11.58 3.81 0.78
CA GLN A 195 11.45 3.76 -0.68
C GLN A 195 12.79 3.81 -1.42
N GLY A 196 13.86 4.26 -0.78
CA GLY A 196 15.08 4.69 -1.46
C GLY A 196 14.98 6.13 -1.96
N ALA A 197 16.12 6.75 -2.22
CA ALA A 197 16.16 8.14 -2.67
C ALA A 197 15.76 8.25 -4.15
N PRO A 198 14.81 9.14 -4.52
CA PRO A 198 14.46 9.34 -5.92
C PRO A 198 15.62 10.00 -6.70
N PRO A 199 15.65 9.86 -8.03
CA PRO A 199 16.60 10.58 -8.88
C PRO A 199 16.54 12.09 -8.67
N VAL A 200 17.66 12.79 -8.87
CA VAL A 200 17.79 14.24 -8.65
C VAL A 200 16.73 15.06 -9.41
N ASN A 201 16.29 14.59 -10.57
CA ASN A 201 15.31 15.26 -11.42
C ASN A 201 13.90 14.67 -11.30
N ALA A 202 13.59 13.97 -10.22
CA ALA A 202 12.27 13.39 -10.01
C ALA A 202 11.19 14.48 -9.85
N THR A 203 10.07 14.28 -10.53
CA THR A 203 8.92 15.18 -10.43
C THR A 203 8.20 14.98 -9.09
N LYS A 204 7.99 16.06 -8.34
CA LYS A 204 7.24 16.02 -7.07
C LYS A 204 5.83 15.46 -7.28
N GLY A 205 5.42 14.55 -6.39
CA GLY A 205 4.09 13.91 -6.44
C GLY A 205 4.01 12.67 -7.33
N ILE A 206 5.11 12.27 -7.97
CA ILE A 206 5.22 10.98 -8.66
C ILE A 206 5.72 9.92 -7.66
N PRO A 207 5.06 8.75 -7.55
CA PRO A 207 5.51 7.70 -6.65
C PRO A 207 6.87 7.13 -7.09
N TYR A 208 7.66 6.69 -6.13
CA TYR A 208 8.98 6.13 -6.35
C TYR A 208 9.27 5.01 -5.35
N VAL A 209 9.88 3.92 -5.83
CA VAL A 209 10.50 2.86 -5.01
C VAL A 209 11.73 2.39 -5.79
N ALA A 210 12.90 2.39 -5.15
CA ALA A 210 14.18 2.18 -5.83
C ALA A 210 14.39 0.75 -6.34
N GLY A 211 13.75 -0.25 -5.73
CA GLY A 211 13.84 -1.64 -6.17
C GLY A 211 13.32 -2.64 -5.14
N GLN A 212 13.67 -3.93 -5.34
CA GLN A 212 13.15 -5.05 -4.55
C GLN A 212 13.57 -5.06 -3.07
N ARG A 213 14.62 -4.32 -2.69
CA ARG A 213 15.05 -4.15 -1.29
C ARG A 213 14.33 -3.01 -0.57
N ASN A 214 13.46 -2.29 -1.28
CA ASN A 214 12.69 -1.15 -0.80
C ASN A 214 11.20 -1.47 -0.83
N VAL A 215 10.43 -0.73 -0.04
CA VAL A 215 8.98 -0.88 0.05
C VAL A 215 8.29 0.42 -0.34
N ALA A 216 7.08 0.32 -0.88
CA ALA A 216 6.21 1.48 -0.96
C ALA A 216 5.92 1.98 0.47
N ALA A 217 5.93 3.30 0.67
CA ALA A 217 5.59 3.94 1.93
C ALA A 217 4.17 4.52 1.87
N CYS A 218 3.60 4.84 3.03
CA CYS A 218 2.28 5.45 3.19
C CYS A 218 2.35 6.60 4.20
N ALA A 219 2.34 7.84 3.71
CA ALA A 219 2.16 8.99 4.59
C ALA A 219 0.72 9.01 5.12
N LYS A 220 0.54 8.84 6.43
CA LYS A 220 -0.78 8.69 7.07
C LYS A 220 -0.94 9.53 8.36
N HIS A 221 -2.15 9.85 8.80
CA HIS A 221 -3.43 9.69 8.11
C HIS A 221 -3.82 11.06 7.57
N PHE A 222 -4.13 11.15 6.27
CA PHE A 222 -4.53 12.41 5.67
C PHE A 222 -6.01 12.69 6.03
N VAL A 223 -6.33 13.75 6.77
CA VAL A 223 -5.44 14.69 7.46
C VAL A 223 -6.07 15.23 8.74
N GLY A 224 -5.24 15.70 9.67
CA GLY A 224 -5.70 16.30 10.92
C GLY A 224 -5.97 15.28 12.03
N ASP A 225 -5.55 14.03 11.86
CA ASP A 225 -5.70 12.93 12.82
C ASP A 225 -5.14 13.25 14.22
N GLY A 226 -4.05 14.02 14.31
CA GLY A 226 -3.48 14.47 15.59
C GLY A 226 -4.18 15.66 16.27
N GLY A 227 -5.17 16.27 15.64
CA GLY A 227 -5.82 17.53 16.07
C GLY A 227 -7.22 17.37 16.67
N THR A 228 -7.64 16.14 16.95
CA THR A 228 -9.04 15.87 17.29
C THR A 228 -9.46 16.49 18.62
N THR A 229 -10.74 16.85 18.71
CA THR A 229 -11.31 17.46 19.90
C THR A 229 -11.06 16.60 21.14
N LYS A 230 -10.35 17.16 22.12
CA LYS A 230 -9.95 16.50 23.39
C LYS A 230 -9.07 15.25 23.21
N GLY A 231 -8.40 15.10 22.06
CA GLY A 231 -7.61 13.92 21.73
C GLY A 231 -8.44 12.64 21.59
N ILE A 232 -9.75 12.73 21.34
CA ILE A 232 -10.58 11.53 21.15
C ILE A 232 -10.28 10.94 19.78
N ASN A 233 -9.89 9.67 19.72
CA ASN A 233 -9.53 9.01 18.47
C ASN A 233 -10.70 9.07 17.46
N GLU A 234 -10.38 9.32 16.19
CA GLU A 234 -11.33 9.45 15.07
C GLU A 234 -12.38 10.57 15.26
N ASN A 235 -12.18 11.48 16.23
CA ASN A 235 -13.07 12.62 16.48
C ASN A 235 -12.85 13.79 15.51
N ASN A 236 -13.75 14.76 15.56
CA ASN A 236 -13.69 15.95 14.73
C ASN A 236 -12.46 16.81 15.08
N THR A 237 -11.73 17.25 14.06
CA THR A 237 -10.65 18.24 14.19
C THR A 237 -11.22 19.62 13.87
N VAL A 238 -11.43 20.43 14.91
CA VAL A 238 -12.05 21.76 14.76
C VAL A 238 -10.97 22.83 14.72
N ILE A 239 -10.67 23.33 13.52
CA ILE A 239 -9.69 24.39 13.28
C ILE A 239 -10.17 25.33 12.16
N ASN A 240 -9.70 26.58 12.13
CA ASN A 240 -10.09 27.54 11.08
C ASN A 240 -9.48 27.15 9.72
N TYR A 241 -10.20 27.40 8.62
CA TYR A 241 -9.75 27.15 7.24
C TYR A 241 -8.48 27.93 6.83
N LYS A 242 -8.19 29.07 7.49
CA LYS A 242 -6.88 29.75 7.35
C LYS A 242 -5.71 28.95 7.93
N ASP A 243 -6.00 27.98 8.80
CA ASP A 243 -5.03 27.10 9.46
C ASP A 243 -5.05 25.66 8.92
N TRP A 244 -6.16 25.11 8.38
CA TRP A 244 -6.10 23.84 7.61
C TRP A 244 -7.37 23.46 6.77
N GLN A 245 -7.14 22.78 5.63
CA GLN A 245 -8.08 22.22 4.64
C GLN A 245 -8.30 20.69 4.83
N GLY A 246 -9.47 20.23 5.26
CA GLY A 246 -9.80 18.78 5.31
C GLY A 246 -11.23 18.47 5.79
N ILE A 247 -11.77 17.34 5.33
CA ILE A 247 -13.18 16.89 5.37
C ILE A 247 -13.37 15.69 6.30
N ASP A 248 -14.36 15.74 7.21
CA ASP A 248 -14.55 14.76 8.28
C ASP A 248 -15.94 14.10 8.25
N ARG A 249 -15.95 12.76 8.06
CA ARG A 249 -17.03 11.81 8.43
C ARG A 249 -18.30 11.77 7.56
N ILE A 250 -18.27 10.96 6.50
CA ILE A 250 -19.37 10.77 5.54
C ILE A 250 -20.66 10.16 6.14
N THR A 251 -20.61 9.33 7.20
CA THR A 251 -21.83 8.93 7.94
C THR A 251 -21.63 8.84 9.46
N SER A 252 -22.66 9.15 10.24
CA SER A 252 -22.69 8.97 11.71
C SER A 252 -24.04 8.38 12.14
N PRO A 253 -24.10 7.16 12.71
CA PRO A 253 -22.99 6.29 13.08
C PRO A 253 -22.24 5.71 11.87
N PRO A 254 -21.01 5.18 12.05
CA PRO A 254 -20.32 4.42 11.02
C PRO A 254 -21.24 3.33 10.44
N ASP A 255 -21.12 3.08 9.14
CA ASP A 255 -21.90 2.07 8.38
C ASP A 255 -23.42 2.30 8.31
N SER A 256 -23.95 3.42 8.81
CA SER A 256 -25.38 3.72 8.72
C SER A 256 -25.91 3.89 7.29
N ASN A 257 -25.03 4.18 6.33
CA ASN A 257 -25.33 4.14 4.90
C ASN A 257 -24.07 3.80 4.09
N TYR A 258 -23.75 2.51 4.00
CA TYR A 258 -22.55 2.02 3.31
C TYR A 258 -22.51 2.43 1.82
N TYR A 259 -23.66 2.44 1.14
CA TYR A 259 -23.80 2.92 -0.23
C TYR A 259 -23.30 4.37 -0.39
N LEU A 260 -23.70 5.26 0.53
CA LEU A 260 -23.25 6.66 0.54
C LEU A 260 -21.75 6.79 0.85
N SER A 261 -21.24 5.99 1.78
CA SER A 261 -19.81 5.95 2.12
C SER A 261 -18.93 5.58 0.92
N VAL A 262 -19.33 4.60 0.12
CA VAL A 262 -18.64 4.23 -1.12
C VAL A 262 -18.69 5.36 -2.14
N MET A 263 -19.87 5.98 -2.31
CA MET A 263 -20.09 7.06 -3.28
C MET A 263 -19.21 8.28 -2.96
N ASP A 264 -19.27 8.78 -1.73
CA ASP A 264 -18.54 9.97 -1.33
C ASP A 264 -17.04 9.69 -1.17
N GLY A 265 -16.64 8.51 -0.67
CA GLY A 265 -15.22 8.17 -0.52
C GLY A 265 -14.48 8.10 -1.85
N VAL A 266 -15.00 7.34 -2.81
CA VAL A 266 -14.43 7.25 -4.17
C VAL A 266 -14.61 8.57 -4.93
N GLY A 267 -15.77 9.22 -4.77
CA GLY A 267 -16.06 10.54 -5.35
C GLY A 267 -15.08 11.61 -4.88
N ALA A 268 -14.68 11.59 -3.60
CA ALA A 268 -13.80 12.57 -2.99
C ALA A 268 -12.31 12.41 -3.38
N GLY A 269 -11.87 11.22 -3.76
CA GLY A 269 -10.43 11.04 -3.99
C GLY A 269 -9.90 9.62 -3.92
N ILE A 270 -10.55 8.73 -3.16
CA ILE A 270 -9.94 7.45 -2.75
C ILE A 270 -9.74 6.52 -3.96
N ASP A 271 -8.51 6.01 -4.10
CA ASP A 271 -8.09 5.19 -5.23
C ASP A 271 -8.14 3.69 -4.93
N MET A 272 -7.77 3.28 -3.71
CA MET A 272 -7.82 1.91 -3.23
C MET A 272 -8.52 1.91 -1.87
N VAL A 273 -9.56 1.11 -1.73
CA VAL A 273 -10.38 1.04 -0.53
C VAL A 273 -9.96 -0.19 0.27
N MET A 274 -9.54 0.05 1.51
CA MET A 274 -9.28 -0.99 2.49
C MET A 274 -10.63 -1.54 2.98
N VAL A 275 -11.11 -2.63 2.38
CA VAL A 275 -12.36 -3.30 2.73
C VAL A 275 -12.01 -4.71 3.23
N PRO A 276 -11.58 -4.82 4.49
CA PRO A 276 -10.88 -6.02 4.96
C PRO A 276 -11.75 -7.28 4.87
N PHE A 277 -13.06 -7.18 5.12
CA PHE A 277 -13.94 -8.34 5.26
C PHE A 277 -15.12 -8.33 4.29
N ASN A 278 -15.80 -7.19 4.11
CA ASN A 278 -17.03 -7.11 3.32
C ASN A 278 -16.81 -6.71 1.85
N TYR A 279 -15.81 -7.32 1.22
CA TYR A 279 -15.35 -6.92 -0.12
C TYR A 279 -16.36 -7.24 -1.22
N THR A 280 -17.19 -8.27 -1.06
CA THR A 280 -18.23 -8.62 -2.04
C THR A 280 -19.29 -7.52 -2.16
N ASP A 281 -19.73 -6.98 -1.02
CA ASP A 281 -20.73 -5.91 -0.99
C ASP A 281 -20.15 -4.63 -1.57
N PHE A 282 -18.90 -4.28 -1.20
CA PHE A 282 -18.18 -3.17 -1.82
C PHE A 282 -18.11 -3.27 -3.34
N ILE A 283 -17.70 -4.44 -3.87
CA ILE A 283 -17.57 -4.67 -5.31
C ILE A 283 -18.94 -4.55 -5.99
N ASN A 284 -19.99 -5.13 -5.40
CA ASN A 284 -21.34 -5.07 -5.93
C ASN A 284 -21.89 -3.64 -5.95
N ASP A 285 -21.75 -2.90 -4.85
CA ASP A 285 -22.23 -1.53 -4.70
C ASP A 285 -21.49 -0.59 -5.65
N LEU A 286 -20.16 -0.66 -5.71
CA LEU A 286 -19.37 0.17 -6.62
C LEU A 286 -19.70 -0.15 -8.09
N THR A 287 -19.90 -1.44 -8.41
CA THR A 287 -20.31 -1.85 -9.77
C THR A 287 -21.67 -1.27 -10.12
N TYR A 288 -22.64 -1.34 -9.20
CA TYR A 288 -23.97 -0.76 -9.39
C TYR A 288 -23.89 0.77 -9.55
N GLN A 289 -23.13 1.46 -8.71
CA GLN A 289 -22.97 2.92 -8.77
C GLN A 289 -22.34 3.39 -10.09
N VAL A 290 -21.34 2.66 -10.61
CA VAL A 290 -20.73 2.97 -11.91
C VAL A 290 -21.67 2.66 -13.08
N LYS A 291 -22.39 1.54 -13.04
CA LYS A 291 -23.39 1.18 -14.06
C LYS A 291 -24.58 2.15 -14.07
N GLY A 292 -24.98 2.65 -12.90
CA GLY A 292 -26.02 3.66 -12.72
C GLY A 292 -25.58 5.10 -13.01
N GLY A 293 -24.29 5.35 -13.25
CA GLY A 293 -23.76 6.67 -13.58
C GLY A 293 -23.53 7.60 -12.38
N PHE A 294 -23.71 7.12 -11.15
CA PHE A 294 -23.44 7.88 -9.91
C PHE A 294 -21.94 8.13 -9.72
N ILE A 295 -21.10 7.14 -10.08
CA ILE A 295 -19.65 7.30 -10.18
C ILE A 295 -19.25 7.20 -11.66
N SER A 296 -18.55 8.22 -12.15
CA SER A 296 -18.11 8.23 -13.55
C SER A 296 -17.04 7.16 -13.81
N LYS A 297 -17.07 6.54 -15.00
CA LYS A 297 -15.98 5.64 -15.45
C LYS A 297 -14.61 6.34 -15.47
N ASN A 298 -14.59 7.65 -15.67
CA ASN A 298 -13.36 8.45 -15.62
C ASN A 298 -12.74 8.45 -14.22
N ARG A 299 -13.55 8.49 -13.16
CA ARG A 299 -13.09 8.39 -11.77
C ARG A 299 -12.43 7.04 -11.48
N ILE A 300 -13.05 5.95 -11.97
CA ILE A 300 -12.50 4.60 -11.89
C ILE A 300 -11.17 4.50 -12.67
N ASN A 301 -11.14 5.04 -13.89
CA ASN A 301 -9.91 5.06 -14.70
C ASN A 301 -8.79 5.88 -14.04
N ASP A 302 -9.10 7.00 -13.37
CA ASP A 302 -8.10 7.79 -12.63
C ASP A 302 -7.50 7.01 -11.45
N ALA A 303 -8.34 6.38 -10.63
CA ALA A 303 -7.89 5.51 -9.54
C ALA A 303 -6.98 4.40 -10.06
N MET A 304 -7.36 3.78 -11.17
CA MET A 304 -6.57 2.74 -11.79
C MET A 304 -5.23 3.21 -12.34
N ARG A 305 -5.14 4.41 -12.94
CA ARG A 305 -3.85 4.99 -13.35
C ARG A 305 -2.89 5.11 -12.17
N ARG A 306 -3.40 5.50 -11.00
CA ARG A 306 -2.60 5.70 -9.79
C ARG A 306 -2.14 4.37 -9.20
N ILE A 307 -3.04 3.40 -9.08
CA ILE A 307 -2.72 2.05 -8.60
C ILE A 307 -1.66 1.39 -9.49
N LEU A 308 -1.90 1.36 -10.81
CA LEU A 308 -0.96 0.76 -11.76
C LEU A 308 0.39 1.48 -11.72
N ARG A 309 0.39 2.82 -11.64
CA ARG A 309 1.62 3.60 -11.55
C ARG A 309 2.49 3.21 -10.36
N VAL A 310 1.90 2.99 -9.18
CA VAL A 310 2.67 2.54 -8.01
C VAL A 310 3.24 1.14 -8.24
N LYS A 311 2.42 0.19 -8.71
CA LYS A 311 2.85 -1.20 -8.97
C LYS A 311 3.99 -1.27 -9.98
N PHE A 312 3.93 -0.47 -11.04
CA PHE A 312 5.04 -0.35 -11.99
C PHE A 312 6.27 0.32 -11.40
N SER A 313 6.09 1.45 -10.72
CA SER A 313 7.22 2.23 -10.20
C SER A 313 8.06 1.45 -9.19
N MET A 314 7.50 0.40 -8.59
CA MET A 314 8.19 -0.48 -7.64
C MET A 314 8.66 -1.81 -8.23
N GLY A 315 8.51 -2.01 -9.55
CA GLY A 315 8.96 -3.23 -10.23
C GLY A 315 8.12 -4.48 -9.94
N LEU A 316 6.85 -4.30 -9.53
CA LEU A 316 6.01 -5.43 -9.08
C LEU A 316 5.58 -6.34 -10.25
N PHE A 317 5.56 -5.82 -11.48
CA PHE A 317 5.25 -6.61 -12.67
C PHE A 317 6.45 -7.48 -13.10
N GLU A 318 7.66 -6.97 -12.92
CA GLU A 318 8.92 -7.66 -13.21
C GLU A 318 9.24 -8.71 -12.15
N HIS A 319 8.89 -8.41 -10.89
CA HIS A 319 9.18 -9.24 -9.75
C HIS A 319 7.94 -9.46 -8.86
N PRO A 320 6.93 -10.19 -9.36
CA PRO A 320 5.70 -10.39 -8.61
C PRO A 320 5.86 -11.41 -7.47
N MET A 321 6.80 -12.34 -7.58
CA MET A 321 6.96 -13.47 -6.65
C MET A 321 8.08 -13.24 -5.65
N ALA A 322 7.88 -13.78 -4.45
CA ALA A 322 8.83 -13.75 -3.35
C ALA A 322 10.01 -14.72 -3.54
N ASP A 323 11.13 -14.36 -2.91
CA ASP A 323 12.19 -15.30 -2.55
C ASP A 323 12.64 -15.12 -1.08
N LEU A 324 13.53 -15.98 -0.60
CA LEU A 324 14.03 -15.98 0.78
C LEU A 324 15.39 -15.27 0.93
N SER A 325 15.83 -14.50 -0.08
CA SER A 325 17.18 -13.91 -0.11
C SER A 325 17.45 -12.90 1.02
N LEU A 326 16.40 -12.37 1.64
CA LEU A 326 16.49 -11.42 2.75
C LEU A 326 16.07 -12.01 4.10
N ALA A 327 15.66 -13.28 4.16
CA ALA A 327 15.10 -13.92 5.35
C ALA A 327 16.02 -13.80 6.59
N ASP A 328 17.34 -13.92 6.38
CA ASP A 328 18.34 -13.84 7.45
C ASP A 328 18.51 -12.43 8.05
N LEU A 329 17.92 -11.40 7.45
CA LEU A 329 17.97 -10.03 7.97
C LEU A 329 17.00 -9.81 9.13
N VAL A 330 15.95 -10.62 9.25
CA VAL A 330 14.93 -10.48 10.30
C VAL A 330 15.58 -10.58 11.67
N GLY A 331 15.57 -9.47 12.42
CA GLY A 331 16.13 -9.45 13.76
C GLY A 331 17.65 -9.61 13.80
N SER A 332 18.35 -9.30 12.71
CA SER A 332 19.80 -9.36 12.66
C SER A 332 20.47 -8.40 13.65
N LYS A 333 21.70 -8.74 14.06
CA LYS A 333 22.43 -7.97 15.08
C LYS A 333 22.63 -6.50 14.66
N GLU A 334 22.95 -6.25 13.39
CA GLU A 334 23.17 -4.91 12.85
C GLU A 334 21.92 -4.02 13.01
N LEU A 335 20.74 -4.55 12.69
CA LEU A 335 19.48 -3.81 12.83
C LEU A 335 19.13 -3.56 14.30
N ARG A 336 19.39 -4.54 15.18
CA ARG A 336 19.22 -4.37 16.63
C ARG A 336 20.19 -3.36 17.23
N ASP A 337 21.42 -3.29 16.72
CA ASP A 337 22.39 -2.28 17.15
C ASP A 337 21.94 -0.86 16.76
N LEU A 338 21.34 -0.69 15.56
CA LEU A 338 20.70 0.56 15.16
C LEU A 338 19.49 0.89 16.05
N ALA A 339 18.66 -0.08 16.39
CA ALA A 339 17.55 0.13 17.33
C ALA A 339 18.06 0.56 18.71
N ARG A 340 19.17 -0.02 19.18
CA ARG A 340 19.83 0.36 20.43
C ARG A 340 20.42 1.78 20.38
N GLU A 341 20.98 2.20 19.25
CA GLU A 341 21.37 3.59 19.00
C GLU A 341 20.17 4.52 19.15
N ALA A 342 19.04 4.19 18.50
CA ALA A 342 17.82 4.97 18.53
C ALA A 342 17.25 5.10 19.95
N VAL A 343 17.21 4.01 20.72
CA VAL A 343 16.80 4.04 22.13
C VAL A 343 17.67 5.02 22.91
N ARG A 344 19.00 4.94 22.78
CA ARG A 344 19.92 5.81 23.52
C ARG A 344 19.72 7.29 23.17
N LYS A 345 19.50 7.61 21.90
CA LYS A 345 19.29 9.00 21.45
C LYS A 345 17.90 9.55 21.79
N SER A 346 16.93 8.68 22.10
CA SER A 346 15.56 9.08 22.43
C SER A 346 15.35 9.49 23.89
N LEU A 347 16.34 9.22 24.76
CA LEU A 347 16.39 9.58 26.18
C LEU A 347 17.22 10.85 26.35
#